data_AF-A0A435CVX4-F1
#
_entry.id   AF-A0A435CVX4-F1
#
_cell.length_a   1.000
_cell.length_b   1.000
_cell.length_c   1.000
_cell.angle_alpha   90.00
_cell.angle_beta   90.00
_cell.angle_gamma   90.00
#
_symmetry.space_group_name_H-M   'P 1'
#
loop_
_entity.id
_entity.type
_entity.pdbx_description
1 polymer ?
#
loop_
_entity_poly.entity_id
_entity_poly.type
_entity_poly.pdbx_seq_one_letter_code
_entity_poly.pdbx_strand_id
1 'polypeptide(L)'
;IIWSNRTGPAEEMGAVSPAFLPYHILTTAGITHPYYTGFLGALRERYRVVDRNLLLSPAGEATPDWARQKKIDPAINDFRLIQYDMMFGKRSAAPDFFPETVDKVVAHTS
;
A
#
# COMPACT_ATOMS: atom_id res chain seq x y z
N ILE A 1 -8.41 10.22 -10.87
CA ILE A 1 -7.66 10.16 -12.16
C ILE A 1 -6.19 10.27 -11.82
N ILE A 2 -5.34 9.40 -12.38
CA ILE A 2 -3.88 9.50 -12.30
C ILE A 2 -3.39 9.86 -13.70
N TRP A 3 -2.56 10.88 -13.81
CA TRP A 3 -2.13 11.44 -15.09
C TRP A 3 -0.65 11.77 -15.08
N SER A 4 0.03 11.40 -16.16
CA SER A 4 1.42 11.71 -16.46
C SER A 4 1.48 12.75 -17.57
N ASN A 5 2.30 13.78 -17.39
CA ASN A 5 2.54 14.78 -18.43
C ASN A 5 3.38 14.27 -19.61
N ARG A 6 3.94 13.06 -19.52
CA ARG A 6 4.72 12.43 -20.60
C ARG A 6 3.91 11.39 -21.37
N THR A 7 3.09 10.62 -20.67
CA THR A 7 2.44 9.42 -21.21
C THR A 7 0.91 9.49 -21.16
N GLY A 8 0.33 10.53 -20.56
CA GLY A 8 -1.12 10.71 -20.49
C GLY A 8 -1.77 10.03 -19.28
N PRO A 9 -3.09 9.78 -19.33
CA PRO A 9 -3.83 9.18 -18.22
C PRO A 9 -3.44 7.71 -18.00
N ALA A 10 -3.46 7.25 -16.75
CA ALA A 10 -3.36 5.83 -16.44
C ALA A 10 -4.67 5.10 -16.81
N GLU A 11 -4.57 4.06 -17.63
CA GLU A 11 -5.72 3.29 -18.12
C GLU A 11 -6.08 2.11 -17.21
N GLU A 12 -7.29 1.56 -17.39
CA GLU A 12 -7.75 0.28 -16.81
C GLU A 12 -7.65 0.12 -15.27
N MET A 13 -7.74 1.22 -14.52
CA MET A 13 -7.61 1.16 -13.06
C MET A 13 -8.79 0.48 -12.35
N GLY A 14 -10.01 0.54 -12.92
CA GLY A 14 -11.22 0.01 -12.30
C GLY A 14 -11.56 0.69 -10.97
N ALA A 15 -12.27 0.00 -10.09
CA ALA A 15 -12.46 0.44 -8.70
C ALA A 15 -11.15 0.26 -7.91
N VAL A 16 -10.64 1.35 -7.35
CA VAL A 16 -9.37 1.37 -6.61
C VAL A 16 -9.61 1.99 -5.24
N SER A 17 -9.15 1.33 -4.16
CA SER A 17 -9.17 1.98 -2.85
C SER A 17 -8.07 3.05 -2.72
N PRO A 18 -8.29 4.11 -1.92
CA PRO A 18 -7.26 5.11 -1.66
C PRO A 18 -5.93 4.53 -1.16
N ALA A 19 -5.96 3.36 -0.51
CA ALA A 19 -4.76 2.67 -0.03
C ALA A 19 -3.78 2.30 -1.15
N PHE A 20 -4.24 2.11 -2.39
CA PHE A 20 -3.41 1.76 -3.54
C PHE A 20 -2.99 2.97 -4.39
N LEU A 21 -3.35 4.20 -4.03
CA LEU A 21 -2.93 5.38 -4.79
C LEU A 21 -1.40 5.52 -4.91
N PRO A 22 -0.61 5.33 -3.84
CA PRO A 22 0.85 5.41 -3.96
C PRO A 22 1.42 4.36 -4.93
N TYR A 23 0.90 3.12 -4.88
CA TYR A 23 1.27 2.06 -5.81
C TYR A 23 1.08 2.51 -7.26
N HIS A 24 -0.11 3.03 -7.58
CA HIS A 24 -0.42 3.47 -8.94
C HIS A 24 0.44 4.65 -9.38
N ILE A 25 0.65 5.66 -8.53
CA ILE A 25 1.47 6.83 -8.86
C ILE A 25 2.91 6.41 -9.17
N LEU A 26 3.53 5.60 -8.32
CA LEU A 26 4.92 5.18 -8.50
C LEU A 26 5.07 4.25 -9.70
N THR A 27 4.11 3.35 -9.92
CA THR A 27 4.11 2.44 -11.09
C THR A 27 3.99 3.25 -12.39
N THR A 28 3.08 4.24 -12.46
CA THR A 28 2.98 5.15 -13.61
C THR A 28 4.25 5.95 -13.84
N ALA A 29 5.00 6.28 -12.79
CA ALA A 29 6.29 6.97 -12.89
C ALA A 29 7.47 6.03 -13.21
N GLY A 30 7.27 4.70 -13.24
CA GLY A 30 8.35 3.73 -13.42
C GLY A 30 9.31 3.63 -12.23
N ILE A 31 8.87 4.01 -11.02
CA ILE A 31 9.68 4.03 -9.80
C ILE A 31 9.46 2.74 -9.01
N THR A 32 10.53 2.06 -8.63
CA THR A 32 10.48 0.91 -7.72
C THR A 32 10.65 1.34 -6.26
N HIS A 33 9.84 0.78 -5.37
CA HIS A 33 9.90 1.00 -3.93
C HIS A 33 9.52 -0.27 -3.16
N PRO A 34 10.27 -0.67 -2.10
CA PRO A 34 10.02 -1.91 -1.37
C PRO A 34 8.58 -2.06 -0.88
N TYR A 35 8.04 -1.04 -0.21
CA TYR A 35 6.64 -1.03 0.19
C TYR A 35 5.67 -0.76 -0.97
N TYR A 36 5.76 0.41 -1.62
CA TYR A 36 4.68 0.90 -2.49
C TYR A 36 4.52 0.13 -3.80
N THR A 37 5.59 -0.35 -4.43
CA THR A 37 5.47 -1.15 -5.66
C THR A 37 5.78 -2.63 -5.45
N GLY A 38 6.47 -2.98 -4.36
CA GLY A 38 6.68 -4.36 -3.92
C GLY A 38 5.50 -4.90 -3.14
N PHE A 39 5.49 -4.69 -1.81
CA PHE A 39 4.47 -5.25 -0.92
C PHE A 39 3.04 -4.86 -1.29
N LEU A 40 2.79 -3.57 -1.51
CA LEU A 40 1.46 -3.06 -1.84
C LEU A 40 1.02 -3.49 -3.23
N GLY A 41 1.96 -3.67 -4.17
CA GLY A 41 1.71 -4.29 -5.47
C GLY A 41 1.26 -5.74 -5.33
N ALA A 42 1.98 -6.54 -4.55
CA ALA A 42 1.62 -7.94 -4.28
C ALA A 42 0.27 -8.07 -3.58
N LEU A 43 -0.07 -7.16 -2.67
CA LEU A 43 -1.39 -7.11 -2.04
C LEU A 43 -2.49 -6.78 -3.06
N ARG A 44 -2.21 -5.89 -4.02
CA ARG A 44 -3.16 -5.48 -5.05
C ARG A 44 -3.55 -6.59 -6.00
N GLU A 45 -2.63 -7.52 -6.28
CA GLU A 45 -2.93 -8.73 -7.05
C GLU A 45 -3.97 -9.62 -6.36
N ARG A 46 -4.14 -9.50 -5.04
CA ARG A 46 -5.15 -10.22 -4.25
C ARG A 46 -6.42 -9.41 -4.00
N TYR A 47 -6.30 -8.08 -3.92
CA TYR A 47 -7.40 -7.18 -3.56
C TYR A 47 -7.35 -5.88 -4.36
N ARG A 48 -8.45 -5.54 -5.04
CA ARG A 48 -8.63 -4.23 -5.71
C ARG A 48 -9.00 -3.13 -4.72
N VAL A 49 -9.72 -3.51 -3.67
CA VAL A 49 -10.11 -2.62 -2.57
C VAL A 49 -9.71 -3.26 -1.26
N VAL A 50 -8.93 -2.52 -0.49
CA VAL A 50 -8.73 -2.75 0.95
C VAL A 50 -9.21 -1.50 1.66
N ASP A 51 -10.34 -1.65 2.37
CA ASP A 51 -10.95 -0.65 3.24
C ASP A 51 -11.29 -1.30 4.59
N ARG A 52 -11.46 -0.52 5.66
CA ARG A 52 -11.79 -1.03 7.00
C ARG A 52 -12.95 -2.03 7.03
N ASN A 53 -13.98 -1.84 6.21
CA ASN A 53 -15.19 -2.69 6.25
C ASN A 53 -15.37 -3.56 5.01
N LEU A 54 -14.53 -3.39 3.98
CA LEU A 54 -14.68 -4.09 2.70
C LEU A 54 -13.33 -4.52 2.14
N LEU A 55 -13.22 -5.79 1.79
CA LEU A 55 -12.24 -6.27 0.82
C LEU A 55 -12.96 -6.57 -0.48
N LEU A 56 -12.36 -6.20 -1.62
CA LEU A 56 -12.85 -6.56 -2.95
C LEU A 56 -11.76 -7.32 -3.70
N SER A 57 -12.04 -8.55 -4.11
CA SER A 57 -11.12 -9.34 -4.92
C SER A 57 -11.02 -8.80 -6.36
N PRO A 58 -10.00 -9.17 -7.14
CA PRO A 58 -9.92 -8.88 -8.57
C PRO A 58 -11.11 -9.39 -9.38
N ALA A 59 -11.76 -10.47 -8.93
CA ALA A 59 -12.97 -11.01 -9.53
C ALA A 59 -14.25 -10.23 -9.15
N GLY A 60 -14.14 -9.21 -8.30
CA GLY A 60 -15.27 -8.41 -7.83
C GLY A 60 -16.02 -9.01 -6.63
N GLU A 61 -15.45 -10.03 -5.97
CA GLU A 61 -16.07 -10.64 -4.79
C GLU A 61 -15.85 -9.76 -3.56
N ALA A 62 -16.94 -9.36 -2.93
CA ALA A 62 -16.92 -8.52 -1.74
C ALA A 62 -16.87 -9.38 -0.46
N THR A 63 -15.92 -9.06 0.42
CA THR A 63 -15.87 -9.59 1.80
C THR A 63 -16.18 -8.45 2.78
N PRO A 64 -17.44 -8.26 3.17
CA PRO A 64 -17.82 -7.25 4.16
C PRO A 64 -17.41 -7.66 5.56
N ASP A 65 -17.28 -6.68 6.46
CA ASP A 65 -17.00 -6.85 7.90
C ASP A 65 -15.77 -7.72 8.22
N TRP A 66 -14.85 -7.85 7.26
CA TRP A 66 -13.65 -8.69 7.37
C TRP A 66 -12.80 -8.34 8.60
N ALA A 67 -12.78 -7.08 9.01
CA ALA A 67 -11.99 -6.61 10.16
C ALA A 67 -12.45 -7.24 11.49
N ARG A 68 -13.68 -7.78 11.56
CA ARG A 68 -14.23 -8.48 12.73
C ARG A 68 -14.11 -10.00 12.64
N GLN A 69 -13.69 -10.53 11.49
CA GLN A 69 -13.57 -11.98 11.30
C GLN A 69 -12.38 -12.53 12.10
N LYS A 70 -12.55 -13.73 12.67
CA LYS A 70 -11.49 -14.40 13.44
C LYS A 70 -10.33 -14.87 12.58
N LYS A 71 -10.59 -15.16 11.31
CA LYS A 71 -9.61 -15.62 10.33
C LYS A 71 -9.63 -14.62 9.17
N ILE A 72 -8.48 -14.01 8.92
CA ILE A 72 -8.25 -13.08 7.81
C ILE A 72 -7.07 -13.58 6.96
N ASP A 73 -6.98 -13.16 5.71
CA ASP A 73 -5.81 -13.43 4.88
C ASP A 73 -4.56 -12.87 5.60
N PRO A 74 -3.49 -13.67 5.79
CA PRO A 74 -2.24 -13.19 6.34
C PRO A 74 -1.71 -11.91 5.68
N ALA A 75 -1.88 -11.73 4.37
CA ALA A 75 -1.45 -10.51 3.67
C ALA A 75 -2.16 -9.25 4.18
N ILE A 76 -3.45 -9.36 4.56
CA ILE A 76 -4.21 -8.27 5.15
C ILE A 76 -3.76 -8.02 6.60
N ASN A 77 -3.41 -9.08 7.33
CA ASN A 77 -2.83 -8.94 8.65
C ASN A 77 -1.48 -8.20 8.60
N ASP A 78 -0.59 -8.60 7.69
CA ASP A 78 0.72 -7.98 7.49
C ASP A 78 0.57 -6.50 7.10
N PHE A 79 -0.38 -6.21 6.20
CA PHE A 79 -0.70 -4.83 5.81
C PHE A 79 -1.06 -3.96 7.03
N ARG A 80 -1.90 -4.48 7.94
CA ARG A 80 -2.28 -3.78 9.18
C ARG A 80 -1.11 -3.64 10.15
N LEU A 81 -0.30 -4.68 10.31
CA LEU A 81 0.83 -4.67 11.22
C LEU A 81 1.90 -3.68 10.77
N ILE A 82 2.21 -3.61 9.47
CA ILE A 82 3.15 -2.63 8.92
C ILE A 82 2.62 -1.20 9.11
N GLN A 83 1.34 -0.96 8.80
CA GLN A 83 0.74 0.37 9.04
C GLN A 83 0.81 0.79 10.51
N TYR A 84 0.45 -0.12 11.42
CA TYR A 84 0.53 0.14 12.85
C TYR A 84 1.96 0.42 13.29
N ASP A 85 2.92 -0.41 12.87
CA ASP A 85 4.32 -0.26 13.26
C ASP A 85 4.91 1.07 12.78
N MET A 86 4.54 1.52 11.58
CA MET A 86 5.01 2.79 11.01
C MET A 86 4.36 4.03 11.64
N MET A 87 3.10 3.93 12.08
CA MET A 87 2.36 5.05 12.68
C MET A 87 2.53 5.16 14.20
N PHE A 88 2.55 4.01 14.90
CA PHE A 88 2.45 3.94 16.35
C PHE A 88 3.47 3.01 17.00
N GLY A 89 4.12 2.14 16.22
CA GLY A 89 5.06 1.15 16.72
C GLY A 89 6.50 1.65 16.80
N LYS A 90 7.43 0.70 16.76
CA LYS A 90 8.87 0.95 16.90
C LYS A 90 9.57 1.13 15.55
N ARG A 91 8.80 1.09 14.45
CA ARG A 91 9.30 1.19 13.08
C ARG A 91 10.29 0.07 12.75
N SER A 92 10.08 -1.13 13.30
CA SER A 92 10.86 -2.33 12.99
C SER A 92 10.78 -2.71 11.51
N ALA A 93 9.68 -2.39 10.85
CA ALA A 93 9.46 -2.61 9.42
C ALA A 93 10.20 -1.59 8.53
N ALA A 94 10.69 -0.47 9.10
CA ALA A 94 11.22 0.64 8.31
C ALA A 94 12.48 0.30 7.50
N PRO A 95 13.49 -0.44 8.01
CA PRO A 95 14.68 -0.76 7.22
C PRO A 95 14.36 -1.52 5.92
N ASP A 96 13.39 -2.43 5.98
CA ASP A 96 13.02 -3.26 4.83
C ASP A 96 12.04 -2.56 3.89
N PHE A 97 11.06 -1.83 4.43
CA PHE A 97 9.96 -1.27 3.65
C PHE A 97 10.07 0.21 3.31
N PHE A 98 10.76 0.98 4.15
CA PHE A 98 10.88 2.45 4.09
C PHE A 98 12.31 2.91 4.44
N PRO A 99 13.35 2.42 3.72
CA PRO A 99 14.75 2.64 4.05
C PRO A 99 15.11 4.13 4.13
N GLU A 100 14.43 4.99 3.37
CA GLU A 100 14.57 6.45 3.38
C GLU A 100 14.23 7.11 4.73
N THR A 101 13.64 6.36 5.66
CA THR A 101 13.24 6.84 6.98
C THR A 101 14.17 6.44 8.11
N VAL A 102 15.18 5.60 7.84
CA VAL A 102 16.07 5.02 8.86
C VAL A 102 17.39 5.79 8.98
N ASP A 103 17.89 6.35 7.88
CA ASP A 103 19.20 7.04 7.82
C ASP A 103 19.09 8.55 7.57
N LYS A 104 18.21 9.24 8.30
CA LYS A 104 18.35 10.70 8.41
C LYS A 104 19.35 11.03 9.51
N VAL A 105 20.61 11.20 9.13
CA VAL A 105 21.54 12.06 9.86
C VAL A 105 20.84 13.41 9.97
N VAL A 106 20.29 13.70 11.14
CA VAL A 106 19.75 15.03 11.45
C VAL A 106 20.96 15.94 11.43
N ALA A 107 21.12 16.71 10.36
CA ALA A 107 22.04 17.84 10.38
C ALA A 107 21.53 18.78 11.48
N HIS A 108 22.12 18.69 12.67
CA HIS A 108 21.92 19.67 13.72
C HIS A 108 22.52 20.98 13.21
N THR A 109 21.69 21.82 12.58
CA THR A 109 22.01 23.24 12.48
C THR A 109 22.00 23.78 13.90
N SER A 110 23.20 24.12 14.37
CA SER A 110 23.50 24.78 15.64
C SER A 110 22.76 26.09 15.82
#